data_AF-A0A5J4Y9R4-F1
#
_entry.id   AF-A0A5J4Y9R4-F1
#
_cell.length_a   1.000
_cell.length_b   1.000
_cell.length_c   1.000
_cell.angle_alpha   90.00
_cell.angle_beta   90.00
_cell.angle_gamma   90.00
#
_symmetry.space_group_name_H-M   'P 1'
#
loop_
_entity.id
_entity.type
_entity.pdbx_description
1 polymer ?
#
loop_
_entity_poly.entity_id
_entity_poly.type
_entity_poly.pdbx_seq_one_letter_code
_entity_poly.pdbx_strand_id
1 'polypeptide(L)'
;MKLPCVGSRMIAYRISGYTLQHSRCSTCLLTSSRASSIQQQCCPASQSTVLMPKTRMSLTARSTRSVKCSDSSRQTQEHVQQARTTQVKTTEVLADLLQAPNIAATARKNIDSINEEFFMMSSTYLDMAKKEGNIEVCRKLEEVLRVAMEEKQKTLRPEIQLLNNLMAATTVPERERVLSQDTAKQAQIMNNGYFFGLLDRMISDVNRQPDNRRKKDLMDQLQEINKRTSAQRLTVPNHAKH
;
A
#
# COMPACT_ATOMS: atom_id res chain seq x y z
N MET A 1 1.55 -27.86 19.06
CA MET A 1 1.73 -26.39 19.13
C MET A 1 0.79 -25.73 18.12
N LYS A 2 -0.28 -25.07 18.59
CA LYS A 2 -1.22 -24.31 17.74
C LYS A 2 -0.62 -22.93 17.51
N LEU A 3 -0.14 -22.64 16.31
CA LEU A 3 0.23 -21.28 15.92
C LEU A 3 -1.05 -20.43 15.83
N PRO A 4 -1.07 -19.20 16.36
CA PRO A 4 -2.22 -18.31 16.20
C PRO A 4 -2.41 -18.00 14.71
N CYS A 5 -3.62 -18.23 14.20
CA CYS A 5 -4.07 -17.72 12.92
C CYS A 5 -4.15 -16.19 13.00
N VAL A 6 -3.02 -15.51 12.87
CA VAL A 6 -2.98 -14.07 12.61
C VAL A 6 -3.59 -13.90 11.22
N GLY A 7 -4.80 -13.36 11.17
CA GLY A 7 -5.50 -13.02 9.93
C GLY A 7 -4.63 -12.07 9.13
N SER A 8 -3.80 -12.61 8.27
CA SER A 8 -2.94 -11.88 7.34
C SER A 8 -3.88 -11.23 6.33
N ARG A 9 -4.31 -9.99 6.61
CA ARG A 9 -4.84 -9.09 5.59
C ARG A 9 -3.69 -8.84 4.63
N MET A 10 -3.62 -9.68 3.61
CA MET A 10 -2.55 -9.65 2.62
C MET A 10 -2.82 -8.46 1.71
N ILE A 11 -2.16 -7.34 2.01
CA ILE A 11 -2.21 -6.17 1.13
C ILE A 11 -1.33 -6.47 -0.07
N ALA A 12 -1.96 -6.64 -1.23
CA ALA A 12 -1.30 -6.50 -2.51
C ALA A 12 -0.87 -5.03 -2.64
N TYR A 13 0.31 -4.69 -2.12
CA TYR A 13 0.91 -3.37 -2.33
C TYR A 13 1.34 -3.27 -3.80
N ARG A 14 0.42 -2.78 -4.64
CA ARG A 14 0.78 -2.30 -5.97
C ARG A 14 1.54 -0.98 -5.75
N ILE A 15 2.85 -1.08 -5.53
CA ILE A 15 3.76 0.03 -5.82
C ILE A 15 3.67 0.17 -7.34
N SER A 16 2.72 0.98 -7.80
CA SER A 16 2.47 1.22 -9.20
C SER A 16 3.76 1.81 -9.76
N GLY A 17 4.55 0.97 -10.43
CA GLY A 17 5.58 1.41 -11.35
C GLY A 17 4.87 2.23 -12.41
N TYR A 18 4.84 3.55 -12.21
CA TYR A 18 4.44 4.48 -13.24
C TYR A 18 5.50 4.37 -14.33
N THR A 19 5.15 3.68 -15.42
CA THR A 19 5.73 3.97 -16.72
C THR A 19 5.47 5.46 -16.96
N LEU A 20 6.52 6.27 -16.80
CA LEU A 20 6.56 7.63 -17.32
C LEU A 20 6.45 7.52 -18.85
N GLN A 21 5.22 7.44 -19.34
CA GLN A 21 4.92 7.68 -20.73
C GLN A 21 5.02 9.20 -20.91
N HIS A 22 6.26 9.67 -21.13
CA HIS A 22 6.50 10.98 -21.72
C HIS A 22 5.77 11.00 -23.07
N SER A 23 4.55 11.54 -23.08
CA SER A 23 3.96 12.06 -24.29
C SER A 23 4.89 13.19 -24.77
N ARG A 24 5.69 12.87 -25.77
CA ARG A 24 6.46 13.83 -26.54
C ARG A 24 5.48 14.86 -27.08
N CYS A 25 5.49 16.05 -26.49
CA CYS A 25 4.89 17.23 -27.08
C CYS A 25 5.73 17.58 -28.31
N SER A 26 5.29 17.09 -29.47
CA SER A 26 5.84 17.47 -30.76
C SER A 26 5.70 18.97 -30.98
N THR A 27 6.85 19.62 -31.11
CA THR A 27 7.09 20.67 -32.11
C THR A 27 6.25 21.95 -31.97
N CYS A 28 6.60 22.81 -31.00
CA CYS A 28 6.40 24.25 -31.15
C CYS A 28 7.48 24.80 -32.11
N LEU A 29 7.11 24.99 -33.37
CA LEU A 29 7.88 25.79 -34.31
C LEU A 29 7.85 27.25 -33.87
N LEU A 30 9.05 27.77 -33.59
CA LEU A 30 9.36 29.17 -33.43
C LEU A 30 8.95 29.95 -34.68
N THR A 31 8.07 30.94 -34.52
CA THR A 31 8.14 32.16 -35.35
C THR A 31 8.11 33.37 -34.44
N SER A 32 9.21 34.12 -34.55
CA SER A 32 9.43 35.45 -34.02
C SER A 32 8.34 36.42 -34.50
N SER A 33 7.74 37.20 -33.60
CA SER A 33 7.62 38.66 -33.76
C SER A 33 6.86 39.34 -32.63
N ARG A 34 7.29 40.57 -32.37
CA ARG A 34 6.59 41.71 -31.73
C ARG A 34 6.57 41.80 -30.20
N ALA A 35 7.45 42.68 -29.76
CA ALA A 35 7.26 43.63 -28.67
C ALA A 35 5.81 44.14 -28.55
N SER A 36 5.30 44.19 -27.31
CA SER A 36 4.54 45.33 -26.79
C SER A 36 4.36 45.20 -25.28
N SER A 37 4.71 46.29 -24.62
CA SER A 37 4.40 46.67 -23.24
C SER A 37 2.92 46.47 -22.91
N ILE A 38 2.59 45.89 -21.75
CA ILE A 38 1.33 46.04 -20.98
C ILE A 38 1.63 45.48 -19.57
N GLN A 39 1.96 46.34 -18.61
CA GLN A 39 1.07 46.92 -17.61
C GLN A 39 0.64 45.91 -16.53
N GLN A 40 1.35 46.00 -15.40
CA GLN A 40 0.97 45.43 -14.11
C GLN A 40 -0.46 45.84 -13.75
N GLN A 41 -1.32 44.85 -13.55
CA GLN A 41 -2.67 45.06 -13.03
C GLN A 41 -2.78 44.33 -11.69
N CYS A 42 -2.73 45.15 -10.63
CA CYS A 42 -2.99 44.79 -9.25
C CYS A 42 -4.46 44.33 -9.12
N CYS A 43 -4.70 43.17 -8.52
CA CYS A 43 -6.03 42.77 -8.07
C CYS A 43 -6.29 43.30 -6.65
N PRO A 44 -7.49 43.84 -6.37
CA PRO A 44 -7.84 44.44 -5.10
C PRO A 44 -8.27 43.41 -4.05
N ALA A 45 -8.03 43.76 -2.79
CA ALA A 45 -8.47 43.06 -1.61
C ALA A 45 -10.01 43.08 -1.48
N SER A 46 -10.63 41.91 -1.55
CA SER A 46 -12.04 41.71 -1.23
C SER A 46 -12.21 41.45 0.27
N GLN A 47 -12.64 42.49 0.99
CA GLN A 47 -13.12 42.38 2.36
C GLN A 47 -14.49 41.69 2.35
N SER A 48 -14.56 40.49 2.94
CA SER A 48 -15.81 39.76 3.12
C SER A 48 -16.26 39.87 4.58
N THR A 49 -17.11 40.85 4.85
CA THR A 49 -17.86 40.98 6.11
C THR A 49 -18.86 39.83 6.25
N VAL A 50 -18.62 38.93 7.20
CA VAL A 50 -19.57 37.88 7.60
C VAL A 50 -20.39 38.37 8.79
N LEU A 51 -21.68 38.56 8.54
CA LEU A 51 -22.73 38.92 9.50
C LEU A 51 -23.03 37.70 10.40
N MET A 52 -22.84 37.84 11.71
CA MET A 52 -23.17 36.80 12.69
C MET A 52 -24.68 36.82 13.05
N PRO A 53 -25.40 35.68 12.94
CA PRO A 53 -26.78 35.58 13.44
C PRO A 53 -26.79 35.41 14.97
N LYS A 54 -27.50 36.31 15.66
CA LYS A 54 -27.81 36.21 17.10
C LYS A 54 -28.85 35.12 17.33
N THR A 55 -28.40 33.91 17.65
CA THR A 55 -29.27 32.83 18.09
C THR A 55 -29.63 33.01 19.56
N ARG A 56 -30.92 33.20 19.81
CA ARG A 56 -31.54 33.39 21.12
C ARG A 56 -31.50 32.07 21.90
N MET A 57 -30.81 32.05 23.04
CA MET A 57 -30.76 30.88 23.93
C MET A 57 -32.06 30.75 24.73
N SER A 58 -32.78 29.65 24.55
CA SER A 58 -33.84 29.19 25.46
C SER A 58 -33.25 28.17 26.44
N LEU A 59 -33.23 28.54 27.72
CA LEU A 59 -32.82 27.69 28.83
C LEU A 59 -33.94 26.69 29.17
N THR A 60 -33.83 25.46 28.68
CA THR A 60 -34.64 24.33 29.18
C THR A 60 -33.83 23.50 30.16
N ALA A 61 -34.38 23.33 31.36
CA ALA A 61 -33.80 22.66 32.52
C ALA A 61 -33.23 21.27 32.20
N ARG A 62 -31.95 21.06 32.53
CA ARG A 62 -31.19 19.85 32.24
C ARG A 62 -31.24 18.91 33.44
N SER A 63 -31.98 17.81 33.27
CA SER A 63 -32.03 16.67 34.18
C SER A 63 -30.64 16.06 34.36
N THR A 64 -30.12 16.08 35.59
CA THR A 64 -28.84 15.52 36.00
C THR A 64 -28.95 14.00 36.17
N ARG A 65 -28.90 13.25 35.06
CA ARG A 65 -28.56 11.82 35.12
C ARG A 65 -27.05 11.69 35.23
N SER A 66 -26.59 11.33 36.42
CA SER A 66 -25.21 10.93 36.70
C SER A 66 -24.91 9.63 35.94
N VAL A 67 -24.30 9.75 34.76
CA VAL A 67 -23.87 8.61 33.94
C VAL A 67 -22.52 8.13 34.48
N LYS A 68 -22.45 6.88 34.96
CA LYS A 68 -21.21 6.16 35.26
C LYS A 68 -20.32 6.11 34.00
N CYS A 69 -19.36 7.03 33.87
CA CYS A 69 -18.47 7.20 32.70
C CYS A 69 -17.03 6.70 32.91
N SER A 70 -16.73 5.94 33.98
CA SER A 70 -15.34 5.66 34.36
C SER A 70 -14.61 4.61 33.52
N ASP A 71 -15.30 3.60 32.98
CA ASP A 71 -14.60 2.48 32.31
C ASP A 71 -14.34 2.69 30.81
N SER A 72 -15.28 3.31 30.07
CA SER A 72 -15.10 3.59 28.64
C SER A 72 -13.98 4.60 28.37
N SER A 73 -13.78 5.55 29.29
CA SER A 73 -12.73 6.58 29.19
C SER A 73 -11.32 5.97 29.29
N ARG A 74 -11.13 4.96 30.14
CA ARG A 74 -9.83 4.28 30.34
C ARG A 74 -9.42 3.46 29.11
N GLN A 75 -10.32 2.66 28.57
CA GLN A 75 -10.05 1.87 27.36
C GLN A 75 -9.70 2.77 26.17
N THR A 76 -10.43 3.89 26.00
CA THR A 76 -10.14 4.86 24.94
C THR A 76 -8.73 5.45 25.09
N GLN A 77 -8.33 5.80 26.32
CA GLN A 77 -7.00 6.36 26.58
C GLN A 77 -5.87 5.36 26.31
N GLU A 78 -6.06 4.08 26.67
CA GLU A 78 -5.09 3.01 26.39
C GLU A 78 -4.92 2.79 24.88
N HIS A 79 -6.01 2.74 24.11
CA HIS A 79 -5.94 2.63 22.65
C HIS A 79 -5.24 3.82 21.99
N VAL A 80 -5.50 5.05 22.46
CA VAL A 80 -4.81 6.25 21.95
C VAL A 80 -3.32 6.19 22.25
N GLN A 81 -2.93 5.74 23.45
CA GLN A 81 -1.53 5.61 23.81
C GLN A 81 -0.82 4.51 23.01
N GLN A 82 -1.48 3.37 22.78
CA GLN A 82 -0.97 2.30 21.94
C GLN A 82 -0.79 2.75 20.47
N ALA A 83 -1.76 3.48 19.93
CA ALA A 83 -1.65 4.04 18.57
C ALA A 83 -0.47 5.01 18.46
N ARG A 84 -0.29 5.90 19.44
CA ARG A 84 0.83 6.84 19.49
C ARG A 84 2.18 6.12 19.55
N THR A 85 2.32 5.13 20.43
CA THR A 85 3.58 4.38 20.56
C THR A 85 3.93 3.63 19.27
N THR A 86 2.93 3.05 18.61
CA THR A 86 3.10 2.37 17.32
C THR A 86 3.53 3.35 16.24
N GLN A 87 2.89 4.52 16.16
CA GLN A 87 3.24 5.58 15.22
C GLN A 87 4.68 6.08 15.42
N VAL A 88 5.08 6.33 16.67
CA VAL A 88 6.44 6.80 16.99
C VAL A 88 7.47 5.75 16.57
N LYS A 89 7.32 4.49 16.99
CA LYS A 89 8.23 3.39 16.62
C LYS A 89 8.35 3.22 15.11
N THR A 90 7.23 3.30 14.41
CA THR A 90 7.20 3.16 12.95
C THR A 90 7.95 4.32 12.27
N THR A 91 7.86 5.53 12.84
CA THR A 91 8.55 6.72 12.33
C THR A 91 10.05 6.64 12.60
N GLU A 92 10.44 6.14 13.77
CA GLU A 92 11.84 5.88 14.13
C GLU A 92 12.48 4.89 13.16
N VAL A 93 11.83 3.75 12.89
CA VAL A 93 12.33 2.75 11.93
C VAL A 93 12.48 3.34 10.52
N LEU A 94 11.53 4.18 10.08
CA LEU A 94 11.65 4.85 8.78
C LEU A 94 12.82 5.84 8.75
N ALA A 95 13.03 6.61 9.82
CA ALA A 95 14.15 7.54 9.94
C ALA A 95 15.49 6.79 9.91
N ASP A 96 15.61 5.68 10.64
CA ASP A 96 16.80 4.83 10.66
C ASP A 96 17.12 4.30 9.26
N LEU A 97 16.11 3.83 8.52
CA LEU A 97 16.27 3.35 7.15
C LEU A 97 16.71 4.45 6.18
N LEU A 98 16.20 5.68 6.35
CA LEU A 98 16.59 6.83 5.53
C LEU A 98 18.01 7.29 5.84
N GLN A 99 18.49 7.16 7.07
CA GLN A 99 19.85 7.58 7.46
C GLN A 99 20.90 6.50 7.27
N ALA A 100 20.49 5.24 7.12
CA ALA A 100 21.41 4.11 7.03
C ALA A 100 22.31 4.17 5.78
N PRO A 101 23.62 3.90 5.92
CA PRO A 101 24.51 3.72 4.78
C PRO A 101 24.19 2.44 3.98
N ASN A 102 23.61 1.42 4.64
CA ASN A 102 23.16 0.18 4.02
C ASN A 102 21.73 -0.13 4.45
N ILE A 103 20.76 0.26 3.61
CA ILE A 103 19.33 0.13 3.86
C ILE A 103 18.93 -1.34 4.09
N ALA A 104 19.48 -2.28 3.32
CA ALA A 104 19.14 -3.70 3.42
C ALA A 104 19.56 -4.32 4.76
N ALA A 105 20.76 -3.97 5.25
CA ALA A 105 21.24 -4.42 6.55
C ALA A 105 20.38 -3.87 7.70
N THR A 106 19.99 -2.60 7.64
CA THR A 106 19.11 -1.97 8.64
C THR A 106 17.69 -2.54 8.58
N ALA A 107 17.15 -2.78 7.38
CA ALA A 107 15.84 -3.40 7.20
C ALA A 107 15.80 -4.82 7.78
N ARG A 108 16.86 -5.60 7.58
CA ARG A 108 16.98 -6.95 8.16
C ARG A 108 16.99 -6.94 9.69
N LYS A 109 17.63 -5.95 10.31
CA LYS A 109 17.62 -5.79 11.77
C LYS A 109 16.24 -5.43 12.32
N ASN A 110 15.46 -4.67 11.56
CA ASN A 110 14.13 -4.17 11.94
C ASN A 110 12.97 -4.95 11.31
N ILE A 111 13.20 -6.21 10.90
CA ILE A 111 12.25 -6.96 10.07
C ILE A 111 10.89 -7.19 10.73
N ASP A 112 10.86 -7.28 12.05
CA ASP A 112 9.65 -7.47 12.84
C ASP A 112 8.82 -6.17 12.93
N SER A 113 9.49 -5.02 12.91
CA SER A 113 8.87 -3.70 12.90
C SER A 113 8.41 -3.26 11.50
N ILE A 114 8.95 -3.88 10.44
CA ILE A 114 8.48 -3.69 9.05
C ILE A 114 7.19 -4.50 8.86
N ASN A 115 6.07 -3.91 9.27
CA ASN A 115 4.73 -4.48 9.20
C ASN A 115 3.82 -3.67 8.24
N GLU A 116 2.53 -4.00 8.20
CA GLU A 116 1.54 -3.28 7.38
C GLU A 116 1.44 -1.78 7.75
N GLU A 117 1.47 -1.45 9.04
CA GLU A 117 1.42 -0.06 9.52
C GLU A 117 2.62 0.76 9.04
N PHE A 118 3.81 0.15 9.00
CA PHE A 118 5.01 0.74 8.41
C PHE A 118 4.82 1.14 6.96
N PHE A 119 4.29 0.25 6.13
CA PHE A 119 4.07 0.55 4.71
C PHE A 119 2.97 1.59 4.50
N MET A 120 1.89 1.55 5.29
CA MET A 120 0.81 2.56 5.22
C MET A 120 1.33 3.96 5.56
N MET A 121 2.07 4.09 6.66
CA MET A 121 2.58 5.39 7.09
C MET A 121 3.67 5.92 6.15
N SER A 122 4.58 5.06 5.71
CA SER A 122 5.62 5.43 4.74
C SER A 122 5.02 5.88 3.39
N SER A 123 3.95 5.22 2.94
CA SER A 123 3.22 5.64 1.73
C SER A 123 2.59 7.02 1.90
N THR A 124 2.09 7.34 3.10
CA THR A 124 1.55 8.68 3.40
C THR A 124 2.63 9.75 3.28
N TYR A 125 3.83 9.51 3.81
CA TYR A 125 4.97 10.43 3.67
C TYR A 125 5.43 10.56 2.22
N LEU A 126 5.42 9.46 1.45
CA LEU A 126 5.73 9.50 0.02
C LEU A 126 4.74 10.38 -0.75
N ASP A 127 3.44 10.25 -0.46
CA ASP A 127 2.41 11.08 -1.08
C ASP A 127 2.54 12.56 -0.71
N MET A 128 2.94 12.87 0.52
CA MET A 128 3.24 14.25 0.95
C MET A 128 4.43 14.82 0.19
N ALA A 129 5.54 14.08 0.13
CA ALA A 129 6.74 14.51 -0.61
C ALA A 129 6.44 14.73 -2.11
N LYS A 130 5.57 13.90 -2.70
CA LYS A 130 5.09 14.06 -4.09
C LYS A 130 4.29 15.34 -4.28
N LYS A 131 3.40 15.67 -3.35
CA LYS A 131 2.60 16.90 -3.38
C LYS A 131 3.45 18.16 -3.22
N GLU A 132 4.52 18.08 -2.42
CA GLU A 132 5.48 19.17 -2.22
C GLU A 132 6.48 19.31 -3.38
N GLY A 133 6.51 18.35 -4.31
CA GLY A 133 7.45 18.35 -5.42
C GLY A 133 8.90 18.03 -5.01
N ASN A 134 9.10 17.43 -3.83
CA ASN A 134 10.42 17.08 -3.34
C ASN A 134 10.91 15.75 -3.95
N ILE A 135 11.45 15.82 -5.16
CA ILE A 135 11.85 14.66 -5.96
C ILE A 135 12.94 13.82 -5.26
N GLU A 136 13.88 14.46 -4.56
CA GLU A 136 14.97 13.75 -3.87
C GLU A 136 14.45 12.89 -2.74
N VAL A 137 13.55 13.44 -1.91
CA VAL A 137 12.90 12.69 -0.82
C VAL A 137 12.01 11.58 -1.36
N CYS A 138 11.26 11.84 -2.45
CA CYS A 138 10.45 10.81 -3.11
C CYS A 138 11.29 9.62 -3.54
N ARG A 139 12.39 9.88 -4.26
CA ARG A 139 13.29 8.82 -4.75
C ARG A 139 13.86 8.00 -3.59
N LYS A 140 14.27 8.67 -2.51
CA LYS A 140 14.85 8.01 -1.34
C LYS A 140 13.82 7.16 -0.59
N LEU A 141 12.60 7.66 -0.42
CA LEU A 141 11.50 6.89 0.19
C LEU A 141 11.12 5.68 -0.66
N GLU A 142 11.05 5.83 -2.00
CA GLU A 142 10.77 4.72 -2.91
C GLU A 142 11.85 3.64 -2.85
N GLU A 143 13.13 4.03 -2.79
CA GLU A 143 14.23 3.10 -2.62
C GLU A 143 14.16 2.35 -1.28
N VAL A 144 13.94 3.08 -0.17
CA VAL A 144 13.79 2.48 1.17
C VAL A 144 12.63 1.49 1.20
N LEU A 145 11.47 1.87 0.68
CA LEU A 145 10.29 1.01 0.67
C LEU A 145 10.50 -0.25 -0.18
N ARG A 146 11.16 -0.12 -1.34
CA ARG A 146 11.52 -1.26 -2.18
C ARG A 146 12.43 -2.24 -1.43
N VAL A 147 13.51 -1.75 -0.83
CA VAL A 147 14.48 -2.60 -0.11
C VAL A 147 13.87 -3.23 1.14
N ALA A 148 13.08 -2.47 1.90
CA ALA A 148 12.37 -2.99 3.07
C ALA A 148 11.38 -4.10 2.70
N MET A 149 10.65 -3.93 1.59
CA MET A 149 9.75 -4.97 1.09
C MET A 149 10.51 -6.22 0.63
N GLU A 150 11.64 -6.06 -0.07
CA GLU A 150 12.49 -7.18 -0.49
C GLU A 150 13.03 -7.99 0.69
N GLU A 151 13.49 -7.33 1.77
CA GLU A 151 13.90 -8.04 2.98
C GLU A 151 12.70 -8.71 3.67
N LYS A 152 11.53 -8.04 3.75
CA LYS A 152 10.32 -8.62 4.35
C LYS A 152 9.84 -9.86 3.60
N GLN A 153 9.87 -9.80 2.27
CA GLN A 153 9.49 -10.89 1.38
C GLN A 153 10.27 -12.17 1.67
N LYS A 154 11.57 -12.07 1.99
CA LYS A 154 12.42 -13.23 2.34
C LYS A 154 11.96 -13.99 3.58
N THR A 155 11.24 -13.33 4.49
CA THR A 155 10.69 -13.96 5.71
C THR A 155 9.33 -14.60 5.50
N LEU A 156 8.66 -14.33 4.37
CA LEU A 156 7.34 -14.87 4.09
C LEU A 156 7.44 -16.34 3.68
N ARG A 157 6.32 -17.06 3.81
CA ARG A 157 6.24 -18.42 3.30
C ARG A 157 6.37 -18.45 1.77
N PRO A 158 6.99 -19.48 1.16
CA PRO A 158 7.20 -19.54 -0.30
C PRO A 158 5.93 -19.34 -1.13
N GLU A 159 4.77 -19.80 -0.67
CA GLU A 159 3.50 -19.64 -1.39
C GLU A 159 3.04 -18.19 -1.42
N ILE A 160 3.24 -17.46 -0.32
CA ILE A 160 2.96 -16.03 -0.24
C ILE A 160 3.97 -15.27 -1.10
N GLN A 161 5.24 -15.70 -1.08
CA GLN A 161 6.26 -15.08 -1.92
C GLN A 161 5.91 -15.20 -3.42
N LEU A 162 5.54 -16.41 -3.85
CA LEU A 162 5.12 -16.68 -5.21
C LEU A 162 3.92 -15.80 -5.62
N LEU A 163 2.89 -15.75 -4.78
CA LEU A 163 1.71 -14.94 -5.05
C LEU A 163 2.07 -13.45 -5.20
N ASN A 164 2.86 -12.88 -4.29
CA ASN A 164 3.30 -11.50 -4.37
C ASN A 164 4.07 -11.22 -5.67
N ASN A 165 4.96 -12.14 -6.09
CA ASN A 165 5.71 -12.02 -7.35
C ASN A 165 4.78 -12.07 -8.57
N LEU A 166 3.75 -12.92 -8.56
CA LEU A 166 2.75 -13.02 -9.63
C LEU A 166 1.84 -11.78 -9.70
N MET A 167 1.52 -11.20 -8.55
CA MET A 167 0.76 -9.96 -8.45
C MET A 167 1.55 -8.74 -8.91
N ALA A 168 2.87 -8.73 -8.69
CA ALA A 168 3.77 -7.69 -9.17
C ALA A 168 4.02 -7.78 -10.70
N ALA A 169 4.02 -8.99 -11.26
CA ALA A 169 4.16 -9.21 -12.70
C ALA A 169 2.92 -8.70 -13.47
N THR A 170 3.12 -7.65 -14.27
CA THR A 170 2.03 -6.97 -14.98
C THR A 170 1.69 -7.66 -16.29
N THR A 171 2.70 -8.21 -16.95
CA THR A 171 2.57 -8.85 -18.26
C THR A 171 2.54 -10.37 -18.15
N VAL A 172 1.96 -11.01 -19.16
CA VAL A 172 1.96 -12.47 -19.33
C VAL A 172 3.37 -13.08 -19.30
N PRO A 173 4.34 -12.61 -20.11
CA PRO A 173 5.68 -13.20 -20.12
C PRO A 173 6.41 -13.04 -18.79
N GLU A 174 6.18 -11.95 -18.05
CA GLU A 174 6.73 -11.80 -16.68
C GLU A 174 6.19 -12.86 -15.73
N ARG A 175 4.88 -13.15 -15.78
CA ARG A 175 4.26 -14.19 -14.95
C ARG A 175 4.80 -15.57 -15.30
N GLU A 176 4.99 -15.86 -16.59
CA GLU A 176 5.57 -17.13 -17.03
C GLU A 176 7.02 -17.30 -16.54
N ARG A 177 7.81 -16.22 -16.55
CA ARG A 177 9.16 -16.23 -15.94
C ARG A 177 9.11 -16.54 -14.45
N VAL A 178 8.21 -15.89 -13.70
CA VAL A 178 8.02 -16.16 -12.25
C VAL A 178 7.64 -17.61 -12.03
N LEU A 179 6.69 -18.15 -12.80
CA LEU A 179 6.24 -19.53 -12.66
C LEU A 179 7.30 -20.57 -13.05
N SER A 180 8.26 -20.20 -13.90
CA SER A 180 9.34 -21.09 -14.32
C SER A 180 10.44 -21.23 -13.28
N GLN A 181 10.50 -20.34 -12.27
CA GLN A 181 11.49 -20.39 -11.20
C GLN A 181 11.28 -21.63 -10.31
N ASP A 182 12.38 -22.20 -9.81
CA ASP A 182 12.31 -23.39 -8.96
C ASP A 182 11.60 -23.12 -7.62
N THR A 183 11.70 -21.90 -7.11
CA THR A 183 10.93 -21.43 -5.94
C THR A 183 9.42 -21.53 -6.17
N ALA A 184 8.94 -21.28 -7.40
CA ALA A 184 7.54 -21.40 -7.75
C ALA A 184 7.10 -22.87 -7.76
N LYS A 185 7.90 -23.75 -8.38
CA LYS A 185 7.65 -25.21 -8.37
C LYS A 185 7.62 -25.75 -6.95
N GLN A 186 8.59 -25.36 -6.12
CA GLN A 186 8.69 -25.77 -4.73
C GLN A 186 7.48 -25.28 -3.93
N ALA A 187 7.07 -24.02 -4.09
CA ALA A 187 5.88 -23.48 -3.44
C ALA A 187 4.58 -24.21 -3.85
N GLN A 188 4.48 -24.68 -5.10
CA GLN A 188 3.34 -25.46 -5.58
C GLN A 188 3.31 -26.89 -5.01
N ILE A 189 4.48 -27.52 -4.82
CA ILE A 189 4.60 -28.91 -4.37
C ILE A 189 4.49 -29.05 -2.85
N MET A 190 5.16 -28.18 -2.08
CA MET A 190 5.44 -28.44 -0.66
C MET A 190 4.23 -28.45 0.27
N ASN A 191 3.05 -28.00 -0.16
CA ASN A 191 1.90 -27.87 0.75
C ASN A 191 0.53 -28.19 0.11
N ASN A 192 0.40 -29.31 -0.62
CA ASN A 192 -0.89 -29.91 -0.99
C ASN A 192 -1.99 -28.91 -1.45
N GLY A 193 -1.62 -27.89 -2.24
CA GLY A 193 -2.55 -26.88 -2.73
C GLY A 193 -2.83 -25.68 -1.80
N TYR A 194 -2.03 -25.44 -0.76
CA TYR A 194 -2.15 -24.24 0.08
C TYR A 194 -2.12 -22.95 -0.74
N PHE A 195 -1.23 -22.87 -1.74
CA PHE A 195 -1.18 -21.75 -2.68
C PHE A 195 -2.54 -21.51 -3.38
N PHE A 196 -3.17 -22.58 -3.90
CA PHE A 196 -4.47 -22.48 -4.56
C PHE A 196 -5.58 -22.11 -3.58
N GLY A 197 -5.59 -22.71 -2.37
CA GLY A 197 -6.55 -22.34 -1.34
C GLY A 197 -6.41 -20.89 -0.86
N LEU A 198 -5.18 -20.35 -0.85
CA LEU A 198 -4.92 -18.93 -0.60
C LEU A 198 -5.48 -18.06 -1.74
N LEU A 199 -5.22 -18.45 -3.00
CA LEU A 199 -5.69 -17.72 -4.18
C LEU A 199 -7.24 -17.71 -4.27
N ASP A 200 -7.88 -18.84 -4.02
CA ASP A 200 -9.34 -18.98 -3.99
C ASP A 200 -9.97 -18.10 -2.89
N ARG A 201 -9.33 -18.05 -1.71
CA ARG A 201 -9.77 -17.17 -0.62
C ARG A 201 -9.68 -15.70 -1.04
N MET A 202 -8.59 -15.29 -1.69
CA MET A 202 -8.44 -13.92 -2.18
C MET A 202 -9.48 -13.56 -3.24
N ILE A 203 -9.73 -14.46 -4.20
CA ILE A 203 -10.78 -14.27 -5.22
C ILE A 203 -12.13 -14.09 -4.53
N SER A 204 -12.45 -14.93 -3.54
CA SER A 204 -13.69 -14.82 -2.76
C SER A 204 -13.79 -13.50 -1.99
N ASP A 205 -12.71 -13.09 -1.33
CA ASP A 205 -12.66 -11.85 -0.55
C ASP A 205 -12.82 -10.62 -1.44
N VAL A 206 -12.18 -10.58 -2.62
CA VAL A 206 -12.35 -9.50 -3.60
C VAL A 206 -13.76 -9.51 -4.17
N ASN A 207 -14.35 -10.69 -4.41
CA ASN A 207 -15.71 -10.80 -4.93
C ASN A 207 -16.77 -10.20 -3.99
N ARG A 208 -16.54 -10.32 -2.67
CA ARG A 208 -17.42 -9.77 -1.62
C ARG A 208 -17.38 -8.25 -1.49
N GLN A 209 -16.38 -7.58 -2.06
CA GLN A 209 -16.28 -6.12 -2.02
C GLN A 209 -17.34 -5.46 -2.91
N PRO A 210 -17.82 -4.24 -2.60
CA PRO A 210 -18.73 -3.50 -3.46
C PRO A 210 -18.09 -3.20 -4.82
N ASP A 211 -18.91 -3.17 -5.88
CA ASP A 211 -18.41 -3.00 -7.23
C ASP A 211 -17.73 -1.65 -7.44
N ASN A 212 -16.51 -1.70 -7.94
CA ASN A 212 -15.72 -0.54 -8.29
C ASN A 212 -14.73 -0.90 -9.41
N ARG A 213 -14.20 0.09 -10.13
CA ARG A 213 -13.30 -0.15 -11.26
C ARG A 213 -12.06 -0.97 -10.86
N ARG A 214 -11.49 -0.71 -9.69
CA ARG A 214 -10.29 -1.40 -9.19
C ARG A 214 -10.56 -2.87 -8.86
N LYS A 215 -11.76 -3.20 -8.36
CA LYS A 215 -12.19 -4.59 -8.09
C LYS A 215 -12.16 -5.42 -9.36
N LYS A 216 -12.68 -4.89 -10.47
CA LYS A 216 -12.70 -5.60 -11.75
C LYS A 216 -11.28 -5.92 -12.23
N ASP A 217 -10.41 -4.91 -12.27
CA ASP A 217 -9.02 -5.07 -12.70
C ASP A 217 -8.27 -6.11 -11.84
N LEU A 218 -8.49 -6.08 -10.52
CA LEU A 218 -7.88 -7.03 -9.58
C LEU A 218 -8.44 -8.45 -9.76
N MET A 219 -9.75 -8.58 -9.97
CA MET A 219 -10.41 -9.87 -10.19
C MET A 219 -9.89 -10.52 -11.48
N ASP A 220 -9.83 -9.77 -12.57
CA ASP A 220 -9.33 -10.24 -13.86
C ASP A 220 -7.88 -10.73 -13.72
N GLN A 221 -7.04 -9.99 -12.97
CA GLN A 221 -5.67 -10.38 -12.68
C GLN A 221 -5.58 -11.68 -11.86
N LEU A 222 -6.36 -11.83 -10.78
CA LEU A 222 -6.36 -13.01 -9.93
C LEU A 222 -6.87 -14.26 -10.68
N GLN A 223 -7.92 -14.11 -11.49
CA GLN A 223 -8.46 -15.20 -12.31
C GLN A 223 -7.46 -15.67 -13.36
N GLU A 224 -6.75 -14.75 -14.01
CA GLU A 224 -5.71 -15.09 -14.98
C GLU A 224 -4.52 -15.82 -14.31
N ILE A 225 -4.11 -15.38 -13.11
CA ILE A 225 -3.10 -16.08 -12.31
C ILE A 225 -3.58 -17.50 -11.96
N ASN A 226 -4.84 -17.65 -11.55
CA ASN A 226 -5.40 -18.95 -11.18
C ASN A 226 -5.45 -19.91 -12.37
N LYS A 227 -5.92 -19.44 -13.52
CA LYS A 227 -5.98 -20.21 -14.76
C LYS A 227 -4.60 -20.74 -15.17
N ARG A 228 -3.58 -19.87 -15.14
CA ARG A 228 -2.21 -20.22 -15.56
C ARG A 228 -1.54 -21.20 -14.61
N THR A 229 -1.62 -20.95 -13.31
CA THR A 229 -1.04 -21.83 -12.29
C THR A 229 -1.70 -23.21 -12.29
N SER A 230 -3.01 -23.26 -12.52
CA SER A 230 -3.76 -24.51 -12.64
C SER A 230 -3.40 -25.29 -13.92
N ALA A 231 -3.18 -24.61 -15.05
CA ALA A 231 -2.74 -25.26 -16.28
C ALA A 231 -1.38 -25.93 -16.13
N GLN A 232 -0.43 -25.29 -15.44
CA GLN A 232 0.88 -25.89 -15.16
C GLN A 232 0.81 -27.09 -14.24
N ARG A 233 -0.13 -27.11 -13.27
CA ARG A 233 -0.33 -28.25 -12.37
C ARG A 233 -0.66 -29.53 -13.14
N LEU A 234 -1.41 -29.44 -14.24
CA LEU A 234 -1.77 -30.60 -15.07
C LEU A 234 -0.58 -31.18 -15.83
N THR A 235 0.49 -30.40 -16.02
CA THR A 235 1.69 -30.83 -16.76
C THR A 235 2.73 -31.51 -15.89
N VAL A 236 2.65 -31.40 -14.55
CA VAL A 236 3.58 -32.09 -13.67
C VAL A 236 3.15 -33.56 -13.61
N PRO A 237 3.92 -34.49 -14.22
CA PRO A 237 3.58 -35.90 -14.15
C PRO A 237 3.49 -36.29 -12.68
N ASN A 238 2.35 -36.88 -12.33
CA ASN A 238 2.06 -37.36 -11.00
C ASN A 238 3.04 -38.51 -10.73
N HIS A 239 4.27 -38.20 -10.30
CA HIS A 239 5.28 -39.19 -9.99
C HIS A 239 4.69 -40.05 -8.88
N ALA A 240 4.26 -41.24 -9.32
CA ALA A 240 3.48 -42.17 -8.55
C ALA A 240 4.15 -42.43 -7.21
N LYS A 241 3.33 -42.43 -6.16
CA LYS A 241 3.69 -42.88 -4.82
C LYS A 241 4.35 -44.26 -4.96
N HIS A 242 5.64 -44.33 -4.69
CA HIS A 242 6.37 -45.57 -4.39
C HIS A 242 6.52 -45.67 -2.87
#